data_AF-A0A7R8D4Y4-F1
#
_entry.id   AF-A0A7R8D4Y4-F1
#
_cell.length_a   1.000
_cell.length_b   1.000
_cell.length_c   1.000
_cell.angle_alpha   90.00
_cell.angle_beta   90.00
_cell.angle_gamma   90.00
#
_symmetry.space_group_name_H-M   'P 1'
#
loop_
_entity.id
_entity.type
_entity.pdbx_description
1 polymer ?
#
loop_
_entity_poly.entity_id
_entity_poly.type
_entity_poly.pdbx_seq_one_letter_code
_entity_poly.pdbx_strand_id
1 'polypeptide(L)'
;MEDSSEVRSWLKELFSAEGEKIPSYELTQDSMSVLNDTRLWNRARDSEINAQMSCHEKQIQEYIEETERMNTRLEAFCLESASGSMGKNGNILVNMGLEFEIDDPDVDSIDLALSKLKSQRLMDSLNNLENPVLSNTKTSKKVQNLLLLGDAESAVLKLKSEPPLKFSSQSKQNFLHKKQEGYSKDAHRYRQTYFNNIQSEDHIHSNIVPIKAEPRDLYSDVDKLQKKLSSYNELPPSLELAETKVKELSNQLRELDDILTQSLSRIH
;
A
#
# COMPACT_ATOMS: atom_id res chain seq x y z
N MET A 1 51.79 -7.92 25.49
CA MET A 1 52.94 -7.03 25.16
C MET A 1 52.75 -6.36 23.80
N GLU A 2 52.04 -7.00 22.86
CA GLU A 2 51.74 -6.48 21.52
C GLU A 2 50.93 -5.17 21.56
N ASP A 3 49.88 -5.11 22.39
CA ASP A 3 49.04 -3.90 22.58
C ASP A 3 49.84 -2.67 23.05
N SER A 4 50.93 -2.86 23.81
CA SER A 4 51.73 -1.75 24.33
C SER A 4 52.62 -1.11 23.28
N SER A 5 53.12 -1.89 22.31
CA SER A 5 53.90 -1.33 21.21
C SER A 5 53.02 -0.55 20.24
N GLU A 6 51.80 -1.04 20.04
CA GLU A 6 50.79 -0.51 19.13
C GLU A 6 50.15 0.79 19.61
N VAL A 7 49.94 0.93 20.91
CA VAL A 7 49.51 2.20 21.52
C VAL A 7 50.62 3.25 21.45
N ARG A 8 51.88 2.86 21.68
CA ARG A 8 53.03 3.77 21.59
C ARG A 8 53.27 4.29 20.17
N SER A 9 53.09 3.46 19.15
CA SER A 9 53.19 3.91 17.76
C SER A 9 52.06 4.87 17.39
N TRP A 10 50.82 4.59 17.81
CA TRP A 10 49.67 5.48 17.61
C TRP A 10 49.84 6.84 18.31
N LEU A 11 50.29 6.85 19.58
CA LEU A 11 50.60 8.10 20.29
C LEU A 11 51.73 8.86 19.58
N LYS A 12 52.77 8.16 19.10
CA LYS A 12 53.83 8.81 18.34
C LYS A 12 53.29 9.42 17.06
N GLU A 13 52.40 8.75 16.34
CA GLU A 13 51.78 9.26 15.12
C GLU A 13 50.96 10.55 15.40
N LEU A 14 50.10 10.53 16.41
CA LEU A 14 49.29 11.69 16.81
C LEU A 14 50.14 12.89 17.22
N PHE A 15 51.07 12.69 18.17
CA PHE A 15 51.88 13.79 18.68
C PHE A 15 52.98 14.24 17.69
N SER A 16 53.42 13.37 16.78
CA SER A 16 54.34 13.78 15.69
C SER A 16 53.65 14.62 14.62
N ALA A 17 52.34 14.44 14.41
CA ALA A 17 51.56 15.30 13.52
C ALA A 17 51.43 16.73 14.08
N GLU A 18 51.35 16.87 15.40
CA GLU A 18 51.22 18.16 16.09
C GLU A 18 52.58 18.76 16.55
N GLY A 19 53.68 18.03 16.39
CA GLY A 19 55.03 18.48 16.77
C GLY A 19 55.31 18.51 18.27
N GLU A 20 54.46 17.87 19.08
CA GLU A 20 54.53 17.84 20.54
C GLU A 20 55.22 16.57 21.07
N LYS A 21 55.76 16.65 22.29
CA LYS A 21 56.36 15.49 22.97
C LYS A 21 55.27 14.71 23.70
N ILE A 22 55.28 13.38 23.54
CA ILE A 22 54.37 12.47 24.25
C ILE A 22 54.45 12.74 25.76
N PRO A 23 53.34 13.11 26.43
CA PRO A 23 53.31 13.30 27.87
C PRO A 23 53.72 12.02 28.61
N SER A 24 54.45 12.15 29.73
CA SER A 24 54.77 11.01 30.58
C SER A 24 53.48 10.43 31.18
N TYR A 25 53.18 9.16 30.88
CA TYR A 25 52.02 8.44 31.41
C TYR A 25 52.46 7.23 32.23
N GLU A 26 51.64 6.85 33.21
CA GLU A 26 51.86 5.66 34.02
C GLU A 26 51.51 4.40 33.21
N LEU A 27 52.43 3.42 33.20
CA LEU A 27 52.28 2.13 32.51
C LEU A 27 51.54 1.10 33.39
N THR A 28 50.37 1.49 33.89
CA THR A 28 49.47 0.59 34.62
C THR A 28 48.66 -0.24 33.61
N GLN A 29 48.24 -1.45 33.99
CA GLN A 29 47.45 -2.31 33.09
C GLN A 29 46.11 -1.65 32.71
N ASP A 30 45.49 -0.94 33.65
CA ASP A 30 44.25 -0.19 33.42
C ASP A 30 44.44 0.98 32.46
N SER A 31 45.54 1.75 32.59
CA SER A 31 45.82 2.88 31.69
C SER A 31 46.12 2.41 30.27
N MET A 32 46.80 1.27 30.11
CA MET A 32 47.04 0.65 28.81
C MET A 32 45.75 0.15 28.15
N SER A 33 44.80 -0.40 28.92
CA SER A 33 43.50 -0.81 28.39
C SER A 33 42.72 0.39 27.87
N VAL A 34 42.62 1.46 28.67
CA VAL A 34 41.89 2.68 28.30
C VAL A 34 42.51 3.34 27.06
N LEU A 35 43.84 3.39 26.95
CA LEU A 35 44.52 3.93 25.78
C LEU A 35 44.27 3.08 24.52
N ASN A 36 44.22 1.75 24.66
CA ASN A 36 43.91 0.87 23.53
C ASN A 36 42.47 1.03 23.07
N ASP A 37 41.51 1.14 23.99
CA ASP A 37 40.10 1.39 23.68
C ASP A 37 39.92 2.75 22.99
N THR A 38 40.60 3.77 23.50
CA THR A 38 40.61 5.13 22.91
C THR A 38 41.20 5.11 21.50
N ARG A 39 42.26 4.34 21.27
CA ARG A 39 42.87 4.16 19.94
C ARG A 39 41.91 3.50 18.96
N LEU A 40 41.28 2.40 19.36
CA LEU A 40 40.33 1.68 18.50
C LEU A 40 39.14 2.57 18.15
N TRP A 41 38.62 3.31 19.13
CA TRP A 41 37.53 4.25 18.92
C TRP A 41 37.91 5.38 17.96
N ASN A 42 39.07 6.00 18.13
CA ASN A 42 39.54 7.05 17.21
C ASN A 42 39.78 6.49 15.80
N ARG A 43 40.44 5.34 15.65
CA ARG A 43 40.65 4.74 14.32
C ARG A 43 39.35 4.42 13.59
N ALA A 44 38.35 3.91 14.32
CA ALA A 44 37.04 3.66 13.74
C ALA A 44 36.38 4.98 13.29
N ARG A 45 36.49 6.03 14.11
CA ARG A 45 35.92 7.34 13.81
C ARG A 45 36.62 8.05 12.65
N ASP A 46 37.95 8.00 12.60
CA ASP A 46 38.75 8.57 11.52
C ASP A 46 38.43 7.88 10.19
N SER A 47 38.28 6.55 10.22
CA SER A 47 37.87 5.79 9.02
C SER A 47 36.48 6.23 8.52
N GLU A 48 35.53 6.47 9.43
CA GLU A 48 34.18 6.92 9.08
C GLU A 48 34.20 8.34 8.49
N ILE A 49 34.92 9.26 9.12
CA ILE A 49 35.05 10.65 8.66
C ILE A 49 35.77 10.67 7.30
N ASN A 50 36.84 9.91 7.12
CA ASN A 50 37.54 9.80 5.83
C ASN A 50 36.64 9.25 4.72
N ALA A 51 35.81 8.24 5.01
CA ALA A 51 34.84 7.73 4.06
C ALA A 51 33.79 8.79 3.69
N GLN A 52 33.31 9.56 4.67
CA GLN A 52 32.36 10.66 4.45
C GLN A 52 32.99 11.79 3.63
N MET A 53 34.22 12.19 3.92
CA MET A 53 34.96 13.20 3.14
C MET A 53 35.15 12.75 1.69
N SER A 54 35.60 11.52 1.47
CA SER A 54 35.75 10.97 0.11
C SER A 54 34.43 10.91 -0.66
N CYS A 55 33.32 10.62 0.03
CA CYS A 55 31.99 10.67 -0.58
C CYS A 55 31.61 12.08 -1.00
N HIS A 56 31.82 13.07 -0.13
CA HIS A 56 31.53 14.47 -0.44
C HIS A 56 32.41 15.02 -1.56
N GLU A 57 33.69 14.67 -1.59
CA GLU A 57 34.60 15.04 -2.69
C GLU A 57 34.09 14.52 -4.04
N LYS A 58 33.66 13.25 -4.10
CA LYS A 58 33.05 12.69 -5.31
C LYS A 58 31.77 13.42 -5.70
N GLN A 59 30.90 13.71 -4.74
CA GLN A 59 29.67 14.45 -5.01
C GLN A 59 29.94 15.87 -5.53
N ILE A 60 30.94 16.55 -4.98
CA ILE A 60 31.38 17.87 -5.48
C ILE A 60 31.88 17.74 -6.92
N GLN A 61 32.70 16.73 -7.21
CA GLN A 61 33.22 16.48 -8.56
C GLN A 61 32.09 16.20 -9.56
N GLU A 62 31.11 15.36 -9.19
CA GLU A 62 29.92 15.09 -10.00
C GLU A 62 29.12 16.37 -10.28
N TYR A 63 28.95 17.25 -9.29
CA TYR A 63 28.27 18.53 -9.49
C TYR A 63 29.05 19.50 -10.37
N ILE A 64 30.38 19.51 -10.29
CA ILE A 64 31.22 20.32 -11.19
C ILE A 64 31.06 19.81 -12.63
N GLU A 65 31.20 18.50 -12.85
CA GLU A 65 31.06 17.87 -14.16
C GLU A 65 29.66 18.08 -14.74
N GLU A 66 28.61 17.98 -13.92
CA GLU A 66 27.24 18.24 -14.33
C GLU A 66 27.05 19.72 -14.72
N THR A 67 27.62 20.64 -13.95
CA THR A 67 27.56 22.08 -14.26
C THR A 67 28.28 22.39 -15.57
N GLU A 68 29.45 21.80 -15.80
CA GLU A 68 30.17 21.94 -17.07
C GLU A 68 29.38 21.34 -18.24
N ARG A 69 28.75 20.18 -18.06
CA ARG A 69 27.87 19.56 -19.05
C ARG A 69 26.69 20.46 -19.39
N MET A 70 26.02 21.02 -18.37
CA MET A 70 24.91 21.95 -18.55
C MET A 70 25.36 23.22 -19.28
N ASN A 71 26.49 23.81 -18.89
CA ASN A 71 27.05 24.99 -19.56
C ASN A 71 27.38 24.71 -21.03
N THR A 72 28.05 23.59 -21.32
CA THR A 72 28.36 23.17 -22.69
C THR A 72 27.10 23.02 -23.55
N ARG A 73 26.02 22.46 -22.97
CA ARG A 73 24.73 22.35 -23.66
C ARG A 73 24.07 23.70 -23.88
N LEU A 74 24.06 24.57 -22.87
CA LEU A 74 23.53 25.93 -22.98
C LEU A 74 24.28 26.75 -24.03
N GLU A 75 25.60 26.58 -24.12
CA GLU A 75 26.44 27.15 -25.18
C GLU A 75 26.09 26.55 -26.55
N ALA A 76 25.90 25.23 -26.66
CA ALA A 76 25.47 24.58 -27.90
C ALA A 76 24.06 25.03 -28.35
N PHE A 77 23.18 25.38 -27.39
CA PHE A 77 21.87 25.97 -27.68
C PHE A 77 21.94 27.47 -28.01
N CYS A 78 23.14 28.10 -27.97
CA CYS A 78 23.39 29.51 -28.26
C CYS A 78 22.33 30.46 -27.68
N LEU A 79 22.43 30.73 -26.38
CA LEU A 79 21.85 31.94 -25.77
C LEU A 79 22.64 33.22 -26.12
N GLU A 80 23.46 33.20 -27.17
CA GLU A 80 23.90 34.44 -27.82
C GLU A 80 22.76 34.97 -28.71
N SER A 81 21.88 35.75 -28.08
CA SER A 81 20.96 36.71 -28.70
C SER A 81 19.58 36.22 -29.20
N ALA A 82 18.56 36.82 -28.57
CA ALA A 82 17.45 37.51 -29.22
C ALA A 82 16.28 36.71 -29.81
N SER A 83 15.08 36.91 -29.23
CA SER A 83 13.85 37.35 -29.92
C SER A 83 13.43 36.70 -31.26
N GLY A 84 13.84 35.46 -31.54
CA GLY A 84 13.58 34.76 -32.80
C GLY A 84 13.14 33.32 -32.58
N SER A 85 12.54 32.72 -33.63
CA SER A 85 11.85 31.42 -33.69
C SER A 85 12.47 30.24 -32.91
N MET A 86 13.78 30.27 -32.62
CA MET A 86 14.51 29.22 -31.91
C MET A 86 14.08 29.09 -30.43
N GLY A 87 13.77 30.20 -29.75
CA GLY A 87 13.25 30.16 -28.38
C GLY A 87 11.89 29.46 -28.26
N LYS A 88 11.09 29.46 -29.34
CA LYS A 88 9.82 28.72 -29.37
C LYS A 88 10.05 27.22 -29.42
N ASN A 89 11.04 26.75 -30.18
CA ASN A 89 11.37 25.33 -30.30
C ASN A 89 12.01 24.80 -29.00
N GLY A 90 12.88 25.59 -28.35
CA GLY A 90 13.40 25.25 -27.03
C GLY A 90 12.29 25.12 -25.98
N ASN A 91 11.35 26.07 -25.94
CA ASN A 91 10.19 25.98 -25.06
C ASN A 91 9.31 24.75 -25.35
N ILE A 92 9.20 24.34 -26.61
CA ILE A 92 8.45 23.14 -26.99
C ILE A 92 9.14 21.87 -26.45
N LEU A 93 10.47 21.78 -26.52
CA LEU A 93 11.22 20.65 -25.96
C LEU A 93 11.15 20.63 -24.43
N VAL A 94 11.28 21.78 -23.77
CA VAL A 94 11.12 21.91 -22.32
C VAL A 94 9.71 21.50 -21.90
N ASN A 95 8.67 21.97 -22.59
CA ASN A 95 7.29 21.60 -22.29
C ASN A 95 7.04 20.10 -22.54
N MET A 96 7.63 19.51 -23.58
CA MET A 96 7.55 18.05 -23.80
C MET A 96 8.29 17.28 -22.71
N GLY A 97 9.46 17.74 -22.27
CA GLY A 97 10.18 17.15 -21.13
C GLY A 97 9.37 17.21 -19.84
N LEU A 98 8.74 18.34 -19.56
CA LEU A 98 7.84 18.50 -18.40
C LEU A 98 6.61 17.58 -18.47
N GLU A 99 5.96 17.49 -19.63
CA GLU A 99 4.78 16.65 -19.82
C GLU A 99 5.11 15.15 -19.77
N PHE A 100 6.31 14.76 -20.23
CA PHE A 100 6.77 13.37 -20.19
C PHE A 100 7.57 13.02 -18.93
N GLU A 101 7.76 13.97 -18.02
CA GLU A 101 8.61 13.82 -16.81
C GLU A 101 10.03 13.32 -17.15
N ILE A 102 10.62 13.86 -18.21
CA ILE A 102 11.99 13.53 -18.65
C ILE A 102 12.94 14.62 -18.15
N ASP A 103 13.91 14.22 -17.33
CA ASP A 103 14.90 15.13 -16.74
C ASP A 103 15.83 15.77 -17.79
N ASP A 104 16.19 15.01 -18.84
CA ASP A 104 17.05 15.46 -19.94
C ASP A 104 16.35 15.22 -21.29
N PRO A 105 15.63 16.22 -21.83
CA PRO A 105 14.85 16.08 -23.06
C PRO A 105 15.77 16.05 -24.29
N ASP A 106 16.37 14.90 -24.55
CA ASP A 106 17.04 14.57 -25.80
C ASP A 106 16.03 14.02 -26.84
N VAL A 107 16.37 14.12 -28.13
CA VAL A 107 15.51 13.63 -29.22
C VAL A 107 15.18 12.15 -29.05
N ASP A 108 16.16 11.33 -28.69
CA ASP A 108 15.98 9.89 -28.47
C ASP A 108 15.08 9.61 -27.26
N SER A 109 15.22 10.41 -26.19
CA SER A 109 14.40 10.29 -24.98
C SER A 109 12.93 10.63 -25.24
N ILE A 110 12.69 11.68 -26.04
CA ILE A 110 11.35 12.12 -26.43
C ILE A 110 10.74 11.09 -27.39
N ASP A 111 11.50 10.55 -28.35
CA ASP A 111 10.97 9.55 -29.27
C ASP A 111 10.64 8.22 -28.56
N LEU A 112 11.42 7.84 -27.55
CA LEU A 112 11.11 6.72 -26.67
C LEU A 112 9.82 6.97 -25.88
N ALA A 113 9.66 8.15 -25.30
CA ALA A 113 8.44 8.52 -24.56
C ALA A 113 7.20 8.55 -25.47
N LEU A 114 7.32 9.11 -26.67
CA LEU A 114 6.27 9.10 -27.68
C LEU A 114 5.92 7.67 -28.11
N SER A 115 6.92 6.81 -28.29
CA SER A 115 6.73 5.40 -28.64
C SER A 115 6.03 4.64 -27.51
N LYS A 116 6.38 4.91 -26.25
CA LYS A 116 5.72 4.36 -25.06
C LYS A 116 4.25 4.79 -25.01
N LEU A 117 3.94 6.06 -25.26
CA LEU A 117 2.55 6.55 -25.30
C LEU A 117 1.75 5.96 -26.46
N LYS A 118 2.35 5.83 -27.64
CA LYS A 118 1.72 5.14 -28.78
C LYS A 118 1.40 3.69 -28.41
N SER A 119 2.33 2.98 -27.78
CA SER A 119 2.13 1.60 -27.32
C SER A 119 1.03 1.52 -26.26
N GLN A 120 1.04 2.40 -25.26
CA GLN A 120 0.01 2.46 -24.23
C GLN A 120 -1.37 2.73 -24.81
N ARG A 121 -1.48 3.66 -25.76
CA ARG A 121 -2.74 3.93 -26.46
C ARG A 121 -3.26 2.71 -27.24
N LEU A 122 -2.36 1.96 -27.87
CA LEU A 122 -2.73 0.71 -28.56
C LEU A 122 -3.20 -0.35 -27.56
N MET A 123 -2.48 -0.53 -26.45
CA MET A 123 -2.86 -1.44 -25.37
C MET A 123 -4.20 -1.05 -24.74
N ASP A 124 -4.44 0.23 -24.48
CA ASP A 124 -5.73 0.73 -24.01
C ASP A 124 -6.83 0.46 -25.03
N SER A 125 -6.56 0.66 -26.33
CA SER A 125 -7.52 0.35 -27.38
C SER A 125 -7.85 -1.15 -27.43
N LEU A 126 -6.86 -2.03 -27.27
CA LEU A 126 -7.03 -3.48 -27.20
C LEU A 126 -7.81 -3.89 -25.94
N ASN A 127 -7.45 -3.36 -24.77
CA ASN A 127 -8.16 -3.59 -23.51
C ASN A 127 -9.62 -3.12 -23.56
N ASN A 128 -9.90 -2.02 -24.26
CA ASN A 128 -11.26 -1.51 -24.48
C ASN A 128 -12.06 -2.36 -25.49
N LEU A 129 -11.39 -3.07 -26.42
CA LEU A 129 -12.00 -4.07 -27.31
C LEU A 129 -12.28 -5.38 -26.58
N GLU A 130 -11.37 -5.79 -25.68
CA GLU A 130 -11.48 -7.03 -24.90
C GLU A 130 -12.53 -6.93 -23.78
N ASN A 131 -12.80 -5.72 -23.27
CA ASN A 131 -13.84 -5.45 -22.28
C ASN A 131 -14.96 -4.52 -22.82
N PRO A 132 -15.91 -5.04 -23.62
CA PRO A 132 -17.02 -4.24 -24.18
C PRO A 132 -17.95 -3.67 -23.08
N VAL A 133 -17.96 -4.26 -21.88
CA VAL A 133 -18.75 -3.77 -20.75
C VAL A 133 -18.20 -2.46 -20.18
N LEU A 134 -16.87 -2.33 -20.07
CA LEU A 134 -16.24 -1.09 -19.59
C LEU A 134 -16.31 0.04 -20.63
N SER A 135 -16.22 -0.28 -21.92
CA SER A 135 -16.40 0.71 -22.99
C SER A 135 -17.86 1.19 -23.09
N ASN A 136 -18.84 0.29 -22.92
CA ASN A 136 -20.26 0.65 -22.85
C ASN A 136 -20.61 1.50 -21.62
N THR A 137 -20.01 1.23 -20.46
CA THR A 137 -20.25 2.07 -19.27
C THR A 137 -19.61 3.46 -19.39
N LYS A 138 -18.39 3.57 -19.95
CA LYS A 138 -17.73 4.86 -20.19
C LYS A 138 -18.48 5.70 -21.24
N THR A 139 -18.93 5.07 -22.33
CA THR A 139 -19.73 5.76 -23.36
C THR A 139 -21.10 6.16 -22.83
N SER A 140 -21.77 5.30 -22.05
CA SER A 140 -23.03 5.65 -21.37
C SER A 140 -22.88 6.84 -20.42
N LYS A 141 -21.80 6.88 -19.62
CA LYS A 141 -21.51 8.02 -18.74
C LYS A 141 -21.22 9.29 -19.53
N LYS A 142 -20.50 9.19 -20.65
CA LYS A 142 -20.22 10.32 -21.54
C LYS A 142 -21.49 10.89 -22.18
N VAL A 143 -22.40 10.02 -22.64
CA VAL A 143 -23.70 10.41 -23.18
C VAL A 143 -24.56 11.08 -22.12
N GLN A 144 -24.59 10.53 -20.90
CA GLN A 144 -25.31 11.14 -19.78
C GLN A 144 -24.77 12.55 -19.44
N ASN A 145 -23.45 12.72 -19.41
CA ASN A 145 -22.82 14.01 -19.17
C ASN A 145 -23.09 15.04 -20.28
N LEU A 146 -23.12 14.60 -21.54
CA LEU A 146 -23.48 15.48 -22.66
C LEU A 146 -24.94 15.93 -22.60
N LEU A 147 -25.84 15.03 -22.19
CA LEU A 147 -27.25 15.37 -21.96
C LEU A 147 -27.39 16.42 -20.85
N LEU A 148 -26.72 16.19 -19.71
CA LEU A 148 -26.67 17.12 -18.57
C LEU A 148 -26.10 18.49 -18.97
N LEU A 149 -25.08 18.53 -19.81
CA LEU A 149 -24.50 19.76 -20.31
C LEU A 149 -25.48 20.53 -21.20
N GLY A 150 -26.16 19.85 -22.13
CA GLY A 150 -27.20 20.45 -22.97
C GLY A 150 -28.37 21.00 -22.15
N ASP A 151 -28.80 20.27 -21.11
CA ASP A 151 -29.83 20.74 -20.18
C ASP A 151 -29.37 21.99 -19.43
N ALA A 152 -28.12 22.03 -18.94
CA ALA A 152 -27.54 23.19 -18.27
C ALA A 152 -27.41 24.40 -19.19
N GLU A 153 -26.95 24.22 -20.44
CA GLU A 153 -26.88 25.28 -21.44
C GLU A 153 -28.27 25.82 -21.78
N SER A 154 -29.26 24.95 -21.92
CA SER A 154 -30.65 25.35 -22.15
C SER A 154 -31.23 26.13 -20.95
N ALA A 155 -30.87 25.75 -19.72
CA ALA A 155 -31.27 26.46 -18.51
C ALA A 155 -30.60 27.84 -18.40
N VAL A 156 -29.33 27.95 -18.77
CA VAL A 156 -28.60 29.22 -18.83
C VAL A 156 -29.18 30.14 -19.89
N LEU A 157 -29.55 29.62 -21.07
CA LEU A 157 -30.21 30.40 -22.12
C LEU A 157 -31.58 30.92 -21.67
N LYS A 158 -32.38 30.08 -20.98
CA LYS A 158 -33.66 30.49 -20.38
C LYS A 158 -33.46 31.60 -19.34
N LEU A 159 -32.48 31.44 -18.43
CA LEU A 159 -32.12 32.46 -17.43
C LEU A 159 -31.65 33.78 -18.04
N LYS A 160 -30.95 33.75 -19.17
CA LYS A 160 -30.53 34.96 -19.90
C LYS A 160 -31.68 35.65 -20.64
N SER A 161 -32.73 34.91 -21.01
CA SER A 161 -33.91 35.43 -21.70
C SER A 161 -34.98 36.00 -20.78
N GLU A 162 -34.92 35.70 -19.48
CA GLU A 162 -35.85 36.25 -18.48
C GLU A 162 -35.36 37.64 -18.00
N PRO A 163 -36.26 38.65 -17.89
CA PRO A 163 -35.90 39.94 -17.33
C PRO A 163 -35.46 39.76 -15.86
N PRO A 164 -34.53 40.58 -15.33
CA PRO A 164 -34.04 40.44 -13.98
C PRO A 164 -35.21 40.57 -12.99
N LEU A 165 -35.60 39.45 -12.39
CA LEU A 165 -36.62 39.38 -11.36
C LEU A 165 -36.18 40.26 -10.19
N LYS A 166 -36.86 41.40 -10.00
CA LYS A 166 -36.83 42.15 -8.75
C LYS A 166 -37.53 41.30 -7.68
N PHE A 167 -36.80 40.33 -7.13
CA PHE A 167 -37.26 39.56 -5.99
C PHE A 167 -37.41 40.50 -4.79
N SER A 168 -38.64 40.74 -4.33
CA SER A 168 -38.87 41.42 -3.05
C SER A 168 -38.16 40.63 -1.94
N SER A 169 -37.37 41.30 -1.11
CA SER A 169 -36.60 40.72 0.01
C SER A 169 -37.40 39.68 0.84
N GLN A 170 -38.72 39.91 0.98
CA GLN A 170 -39.67 39.04 1.68
C GLN A 170 -39.71 37.58 1.15
N SER A 171 -39.68 37.39 -0.18
CA SER A 171 -39.84 36.05 -0.78
C SER A 171 -38.57 35.21 -0.60
N LYS A 172 -37.41 35.85 -0.68
CA LYS A 172 -36.12 35.21 -0.40
C LYS A 172 -36.00 34.82 1.08
N GLN A 173 -36.46 35.69 1.99
CA GLN A 173 -36.49 35.39 3.42
C GLN A 173 -37.43 34.22 3.73
N ASN A 174 -38.62 34.17 3.12
CA ASN A 174 -39.56 33.06 3.29
C ASN A 174 -39.01 31.72 2.76
N PHE A 175 -38.30 31.75 1.64
CA PHE A 175 -37.62 30.56 1.11
C PHE A 175 -36.52 30.07 2.06
N LEU A 176 -35.69 30.99 2.58
CA LEU A 176 -34.63 30.65 3.52
C LEU A 176 -35.19 30.06 4.83
N HIS A 177 -36.28 30.62 5.37
CA HIS A 177 -36.96 30.06 6.54
C HIS A 177 -37.51 28.65 6.28
N LYS A 178 -38.18 28.41 5.14
CA LYS A 178 -38.63 27.06 4.77
C LYS A 178 -37.48 26.07 4.67
N LYS A 179 -36.33 26.49 4.13
CA LYS A 179 -35.14 25.65 4.03
C LYS A 179 -34.56 25.33 5.41
N GLN A 180 -34.51 26.32 6.30
CA GLN A 180 -34.07 26.16 7.67
C GLN A 180 -34.95 25.17 8.44
N GLU A 181 -36.27 25.27 8.32
CA GLU A 181 -37.21 24.31 8.91
C GLU A 181 -37.01 22.90 8.35
N GLY A 182 -36.79 22.77 7.04
CA GLY A 182 -36.47 21.50 6.39
C GLY A 182 -35.23 20.84 7.00
N TYR A 183 -34.14 21.60 7.13
CA TYR A 183 -32.91 21.10 7.75
C TYR A 183 -33.08 20.73 9.22
N SER A 184 -33.90 21.47 9.97
CA SER A 184 -34.21 21.13 11.36
C SER A 184 -34.96 19.80 11.48
N LYS A 185 -35.95 19.57 10.61
CA LYS A 185 -36.70 18.30 10.57
C LYS A 185 -35.81 17.12 10.17
N ASP A 186 -34.94 17.30 9.18
CA ASP A 186 -33.99 16.27 8.76
C ASP A 186 -33.01 15.92 9.88
N ALA A 187 -32.46 16.93 10.58
CA ALA A 187 -31.58 16.71 11.72
C ALA A 187 -32.27 15.94 12.85
N HIS A 188 -33.55 16.26 13.13
CA HIS A 188 -34.34 15.52 14.12
C HIS A 188 -34.55 14.05 13.70
N ARG A 189 -34.90 13.82 12.42
CA ARG A 189 -35.06 12.47 11.87
C ARG A 189 -33.77 11.65 12.00
N TYR A 190 -32.62 12.22 11.61
CA TYR A 190 -31.33 11.53 11.73
C TYR A 190 -30.96 11.21 13.17
N ARG A 191 -31.22 12.13 14.10
CA ARG A 191 -30.99 11.88 15.52
C ARG A 191 -31.86 10.73 16.03
N GLN A 192 -33.13 10.66 15.61
CA GLN A 192 -34.03 9.57 15.99
C GLN A 192 -33.58 8.22 15.41
N THR A 193 -33.19 8.18 14.14
CA THR A 193 -32.62 6.97 13.52
C THR A 193 -31.35 6.51 14.25
N TYR A 194 -30.47 7.44 14.63
CA TYR A 194 -29.25 7.14 15.37
C TYR A 194 -29.53 6.53 16.75
N PHE A 195 -30.46 7.10 17.52
CA PHE A 195 -30.86 6.53 18.82
C PHE A 195 -31.50 5.15 18.68
N ASN A 196 -32.38 4.95 17.69
CA ASN A 196 -32.98 3.66 17.42
C ASN A 196 -31.94 2.60 17.03
N ASN A 197 -30.89 3.00 16.28
CA ASN A 197 -29.81 2.10 15.89
C ASN A 197 -28.93 1.71 17.08
N ILE A 198 -28.62 2.63 18.00
CA ILE A 198 -27.89 2.31 19.24
C ILE A 198 -28.68 1.32 20.11
N GLN A 199 -29.99 1.56 20.27
CA GLN A 199 -30.85 0.60 20.99
C GLN A 199 -30.93 -0.75 20.29
N SER A 200 -30.84 -0.77 18.96
CA SER A 200 -30.84 -2.01 18.19
C SER A 200 -29.55 -2.80 18.36
N GLU A 201 -28.39 -2.14 18.52
CA GLU A 201 -27.06 -2.76 18.62
C GLU A 201 -26.91 -3.67 19.85
N ASP A 202 -27.47 -3.27 21.00
CA ASP A 202 -27.55 -4.11 22.21
C ASP A 202 -28.44 -5.36 21.99
N HIS A 203 -29.43 -5.29 21.10
CA HIS A 203 -30.33 -6.39 20.77
C HIS A 203 -29.81 -7.31 19.64
N ILE A 204 -28.73 -6.95 18.94
CA ILE A 204 -28.15 -7.76 17.86
C ILE A 204 -27.63 -9.09 18.41
N HIS A 205 -26.87 -9.07 19.51
CA HIS A 205 -26.31 -10.30 20.08
C HIS A 205 -27.39 -11.24 20.61
N SER A 206 -28.44 -10.70 21.25
CA SER A 206 -29.57 -11.48 21.77
C SER A 206 -30.37 -12.18 20.67
N ASN A 207 -30.48 -11.57 19.49
CA ASN A 207 -31.28 -12.14 18.39
C ASN A 207 -30.48 -13.05 17.46
N ILE A 208 -29.17 -12.81 17.29
CA ILE A 208 -28.32 -13.62 16.39
C ILE A 208 -27.93 -14.97 17.00
N VAL A 209 -27.68 -15.03 18.31
CA VAL A 209 -27.27 -16.28 18.99
C VAL A 209 -28.29 -17.42 18.82
N PRO A 210 -29.61 -17.24 19.04
CA PRO A 210 -30.58 -18.31 18.84
C PRO A 210 -30.72 -18.73 17.37
N ILE A 211 -30.65 -17.76 16.42
CA ILE A 211 -30.69 -18.06 14.98
C ILE A 211 -29.48 -18.88 14.52
N LYS A 212 -28.33 -18.77 15.20
CA LYS A 212 -27.15 -19.62 14.94
C LYS A 212 -27.16 -20.97 15.68
N ALA A 213 -28.04 -21.15 16.66
CA ALA A 213 -28.18 -22.43 17.38
C ALA A 213 -29.03 -23.41 16.56
N GLU A 214 -30.15 -22.94 15.99
CA GLU A 214 -31.10 -23.74 15.22
C GLU A 214 -30.51 -24.54 14.03
N PRO A 215 -29.58 -24.00 13.22
CA PRO A 215 -28.96 -24.76 12.13
C PRO A 215 -28.02 -25.85 12.65
N ARG A 216 -27.36 -25.61 13.80
CA ARG A 216 -26.41 -26.56 14.39
C ARG A 216 -27.12 -27.82 14.88
N ASP A 217 -28.30 -27.64 15.47
CA ASP A 217 -29.13 -28.76 15.91
C ASP A 217 -29.67 -29.53 14.70
N LEU A 218 -30.09 -28.84 13.63
CA LEU A 218 -30.48 -29.49 12.37
C LEU A 218 -29.36 -30.33 11.75
N TYR A 219 -28.13 -29.79 11.67
CA TYR A 219 -26.99 -30.54 11.12
C TYR A 219 -26.64 -31.77 11.96
N SER A 220 -26.77 -31.69 13.28
CA SER A 220 -26.59 -32.83 14.19
C SER A 220 -27.60 -33.94 13.92
N ASP A 221 -28.86 -33.58 13.68
CA ASP A 221 -29.92 -34.55 13.41
C ASP A 221 -29.81 -35.18 12.00
N VAL A 222 -29.37 -34.41 11.00
CA VAL A 222 -29.07 -34.94 9.66
C VAL A 222 -27.92 -35.94 9.71
N ASP A 223 -26.85 -35.67 10.47
CA ASP A 223 -25.71 -36.59 10.60
C ASP A 223 -26.12 -37.92 11.27
N LYS A 224 -26.96 -37.86 12.31
CA LYS A 224 -27.53 -39.07 12.95
C LYS A 224 -28.38 -39.89 11.97
N LEU A 225 -29.19 -39.22 11.15
CA LEU A 225 -30.03 -39.89 10.15
C LEU A 225 -29.19 -40.50 9.03
N GLN A 226 -28.14 -39.82 8.58
CA GLN A 226 -27.22 -40.33 7.58
C GLN A 226 -26.47 -41.57 8.07
N LYS A 227 -25.99 -41.58 9.32
CA LYS A 227 -25.36 -42.76 9.93
C LYS A 227 -26.32 -43.96 10.01
N LYS A 228 -27.58 -43.74 10.39
CA LYS A 228 -28.59 -44.80 10.38
C LYS A 228 -28.83 -45.34 8.98
N LEU A 229 -28.94 -44.47 7.98
CA LEU A 229 -29.17 -44.88 6.59
C LEU A 229 -27.99 -45.67 6.02
N SER A 230 -26.75 -45.24 6.26
CA SER A 230 -25.56 -46.00 5.86
C SER A 230 -25.53 -47.38 6.52
N SER A 231 -25.88 -47.47 7.81
CA SER A 231 -25.99 -48.77 8.49
C SER A 231 -27.05 -49.68 7.87
N TYR A 232 -28.16 -49.13 7.36
CA TYR A 232 -29.17 -49.94 6.66
C TYR A 232 -28.70 -50.39 5.26
N ASN A 233 -27.97 -49.53 4.54
CA ASN A 233 -27.43 -49.88 3.22
C ASN A 233 -26.30 -50.92 3.28
N GLU A 234 -25.58 -51.00 4.41
CA GLU A 234 -24.51 -51.97 4.62
C GLU A 234 -25.02 -53.34 5.10
N LEU A 235 -26.34 -53.51 5.31
CA LEU A 235 -26.90 -54.80 5.72
C LEU A 235 -26.91 -55.81 4.56
N PRO A 236 -26.47 -57.06 4.78
CA PRO A 236 -26.55 -58.11 3.77
C PRO A 236 -28.00 -58.46 3.40
N PRO A 237 -28.27 -58.92 2.16
CA PRO A 237 -29.62 -59.15 1.66
C PRO A 237 -30.35 -60.36 2.28
N SER A 238 -29.70 -61.18 3.12
CA SER A 238 -30.31 -62.31 3.81
C SER A 238 -29.98 -62.33 5.30
N LEU A 239 -30.94 -62.76 6.12
CA LEU A 239 -30.84 -62.77 7.59
C LEU A 239 -29.67 -63.64 8.09
N GLU A 240 -29.48 -64.81 7.49
CA GLU A 240 -28.38 -65.73 7.84
C GLU A 240 -27.00 -65.10 7.56
N LEU A 241 -26.87 -64.34 6.47
CA LEU A 241 -25.63 -63.64 6.13
C LEU A 241 -25.39 -62.42 7.05
N ALA A 242 -26.45 -61.76 7.50
CA ALA A 242 -26.37 -60.71 8.51
C ALA A 242 -25.91 -61.26 9.88
N GLU A 243 -26.46 -62.40 10.34
CA GLU A 243 -26.06 -63.02 11.61
C GLU A 243 -24.60 -63.47 11.61
N THR A 244 -24.14 -64.08 10.52
CA THR A 244 -22.73 -64.44 10.37
C THR A 244 -21.82 -63.22 10.36
N LYS A 245 -22.21 -62.13 9.70
CA LYS A 245 -21.44 -60.89 9.67
C LYS A 245 -21.40 -60.19 11.03
N VAL A 246 -22.50 -60.16 11.77
CA VAL A 246 -22.55 -59.64 13.15
C VAL A 246 -21.62 -60.44 14.04
N LYS A 247 -21.60 -61.77 13.92
CA LYS A 247 -20.72 -62.64 14.71
C LYS A 247 -19.25 -62.45 14.35
N GLU A 248 -18.93 -62.26 13.07
CA GLU A 248 -17.58 -61.95 12.60
C GLU A 248 -17.10 -60.60 13.15
N LEU A 249 -17.91 -59.54 13.00
CA LEU A 249 -17.60 -58.21 13.52
C LEU A 249 -17.49 -58.20 15.05
N SER A 250 -18.33 -58.94 15.75
CA SER A 250 -18.24 -59.08 17.22
C SER A 250 -16.94 -59.76 17.66
N ASN A 251 -16.46 -60.74 16.88
CA ASN A 251 -15.17 -61.36 17.14
C ASN A 251 -14.02 -60.41 16.86
N GLN A 252 -14.07 -59.65 15.77
CA GLN A 252 -13.05 -58.63 15.44
C GLN A 252 -13.00 -57.53 16.50
N LEU A 253 -14.15 -57.09 17.01
CA LEU A 253 -14.21 -56.09 18.08
C LEU A 253 -13.60 -56.62 19.38
N ARG A 254 -13.90 -57.88 19.74
CA ARG A 254 -13.28 -58.53 20.91
C ARG A 254 -11.76 -58.65 20.76
N GLU A 255 -11.28 -59.00 19.57
CA GLU A 255 -9.84 -59.07 19.29
C GLU A 255 -9.17 -57.68 19.41
N LEU A 256 -9.82 -56.63 18.91
CA LEU A 256 -9.34 -55.25 19.06
C LEU A 256 -9.36 -54.80 20.53
N ASP A 257 -10.38 -55.15 21.31
CA ASP A 257 -10.43 -54.87 22.75
C ASP A 257 -9.33 -55.63 23.51
N ASP A 258 -9.05 -56.88 23.15
CA ASP A 258 -7.95 -57.67 23.71
C ASP A 258 -6.58 -57.03 23.38
N ILE A 259 -6.41 -56.50 22.16
CA ILE A 259 -5.22 -55.74 21.76
C ILE A 259 -5.12 -54.42 22.53
N LEU A 260 -6.23 -53.70 22.68
CA LEU A 260 -6.27 -52.41 23.34
C LEU A 260 -6.00 -52.56 24.84
N THR A 261 -6.60 -53.56 25.49
CA THR A 261 -6.33 -53.91 26.89
C THR A 261 -4.90 -54.42 27.08
N GLN A 262 -4.34 -55.23 26.16
CA GLN A 262 -2.91 -55.56 26.19
C GLN A 262 -2.03 -54.32 26.07
N SER A 263 -2.35 -53.39 25.17
CA SER A 263 -1.58 -52.16 24.98
C SER A 263 -1.63 -51.25 26.21
N LEU A 264 -2.80 -51.11 26.84
CA LEU A 264 -2.97 -50.38 28.09
C LEU A 264 -2.23 -51.06 29.25
N SER A 265 -2.25 -52.40 29.32
CA SER A 265 -1.51 -53.16 30.34
C SER A 265 0.01 -53.11 30.18
N ARG A 266 0.51 -52.75 28.99
CA ARG A 266 1.95 -52.52 28.71
C ARG A 266 2.40 -51.09 29.03
N ILE A 267 1.46 -50.15 29.16
CA ILE A 267 1.74 -48.73 29.46
C ILE A 267 1.74 -48.49 30.99
N HIS A 268 1.21 -49.44 31.77
CA HIS A 268 1.16 -49.40 33.23
C HIS A 268 2.26 -50.25 33.87
#